data_AF-A0A2U1WBH2-F1
#
_entry.id   AF-A0A2U1WBH2-F1
#
_cell.length_a   1.000
_cell.length_b   1.000
_cell.length_c   1.000
_cell.angle_alpha   90.00
_cell.angle_beta   90.00
_cell.angle_gamma   90.00
#
_symmetry.space_group_name_H-M   'P 1'
#
loop_
_entity.id
_entity.type
_entity.pdbx_description
1 polymer ?
#
loop_
_entity_poly.entity_id
_entity_poly.type
_entity_poly.pdbx_seq_one_letter_code
_entity_poly.pdbx_strand_id
1 'polypeptide(L)'
;MFEGNNSGIYLGGMIRNYHVSEANRRAAVRAQANLAEWRDYAAELEGKLGWQENETKKANSEIAKANTMIAERDARIAALEAEVARLSRVAQNSQMEAEGRLAQFDAFAAQHPDSPLMADSGKRFKSGKIKTKARLIYEAAFDAHGQNKLGISNPADRRVD
;
A
#
# COMPACT_ATOMS: atom_id res chain seq x y z
N MET A 1 -102.40 -20.78 -32.69
CA MET A 1 -101.60 -19.61 -33.12
C MET A 1 -100.79 -19.14 -31.92
N PHE A 2 -99.51 -19.55 -31.82
CA PHE A 2 -98.59 -19.11 -30.77
C PHE A 2 -97.58 -18.14 -31.40
N GLU A 3 -98.04 -16.95 -31.76
CA GLU A 3 -97.18 -15.83 -32.14
C GLU A 3 -97.14 -14.87 -30.96
N GLY A 4 -96.23 -15.11 -30.01
CA GLY A 4 -96.20 -14.29 -28.81
C GLY A 4 -95.17 -14.73 -27.78
N ASN A 5 -93.91 -14.91 -28.16
CA ASN A 5 -92.81 -14.85 -27.17
C ASN A 5 -91.38 -14.70 -27.72
N ASN A 6 -91.19 -14.64 -29.05
CA ASN A 6 -89.83 -14.52 -29.60
C ASN A 6 -89.13 -13.22 -29.16
N SER A 7 -89.86 -12.10 -29.07
CA SER A 7 -89.29 -10.80 -28.68
C SER A 7 -88.65 -10.81 -27.29
N GLY A 8 -89.23 -11.50 -26.30
CA GLY A 8 -88.68 -11.60 -24.94
C GLY A 8 -87.40 -12.44 -24.86
N ILE A 9 -87.29 -13.49 -25.67
CA ILE A 9 -86.10 -14.36 -25.74
C ILE A 9 -84.93 -13.60 -26.40
N TYR A 10 -85.19 -12.87 -27.49
CA TYR A 10 -84.18 -12.04 -28.16
C TYR A 10 -83.71 -10.87 -27.29
N LEU A 11 -84.63 -10.16 -26.61
CA LEU A 11 -84.26 -9.04 -25.73
C LEU A 11 -83.46 -9.53 -24.50
N GLY A 12 -83.87 -10.64 -23.88
CA GLY A 12 -83.16 -11.25 -22.75
C GLY A 12 -81.77 -11.78 -23.13
N GLY A 13 -81.60 -12.30 -24.34
CA GLY A 13 -80.30 -12.68 -24.89
C GLY A 13 -79.37 -11.48 -25.11
N MET A 14 -79.90 -10.38 -25.67
CA MET A 14 -79.14 -9.14 -25.87
C MET A 14 -78.68 -8.51 -24.56
N ILE A 15 -79.54 -8.49 -23.54
CA ILE A 15 -79.19 -7.95 -22.21
C ILE A 15 -78.08 -8.78 -21.55
N ARG A 16 -78.15 -10.11 -21.61
CA ARG A 16 -77.09 -10.99 -21.07
C ARG A 16 -75.76 -10.81 -21.82
N ASN A 17 -75.79 -10.75 -23.15
CA ASN A 17 -74.60 -10.51 -23.96
C ASN A 17 -73.97 -9.14 -23.65
N TYR A 18 -74.79 -8.12 -23.43
CA TYR A 18 -74.31 -6.80 -23.00
C TYR A 18 -73.62 -6.85 -21.64
N HIS A 19 -74.20 -7.52 -20.64
CA HIS A 19 -73.59 -7.65 -19.32
C HIS A 19 -72.26 -8.43 -19.34
N VAL A 20 -72.17 -9.51 -20.12
CA VAL A 20 -70.92 -10.27 -20.29
C VAL A 20 -69.86 -9.42 -21.01
N SER A 21 -70.24 -8.71 -22.07
CA SER A 21 -69.35 -7.79 -22.79
C SER A 21 -68.80 -6.70 -21.87
N GLU A 22 -69.66 -6.09 -21.05
CA GLU A 22 -69.28 -5.06 -20.10
C GLU A 22 -68.39 -5.59 -18.97
N ALA A 23 -68.66 -6.80 -18.47
CA ALA A 23 -67.80 -7.47 -17.49
C ALA A 23 -66.41 -7.78 -18.08
N ASN A 24 -66.36 -8.27 -19.31
CA ASN A 24 -65.12 -8.53 -20.04
C ASN A 24 -64.33 -7.23 -20.28
N ARG A 25 -65.01 -6.14 -20.66
CA ARG A 25 -64.39 -4.82 -20.80
C ARG A 25 -63.76 -4.34 -19.50
N ARG A 26 -64.47 -4.45 -18.38
CA ARG A 26 -63.93 -4.08 -17.05
C ARG A 26 -62.77 -4.97 -16.61
N ALA A 27 -62.84 -6.28 -16.90
CA ALA A 27 -61.75 -7.20 -16.64
C ALA A 27 -60.51 -6.84 -17.47
N ALA A 28 -60.67 -6.51 -18.75
CA ALA A 28 -59.60 -6.07 -19.63
C ALA A 28 -58.94 -4.77 -19.14
N VAL A 29 -59.73 -3.78 -18.72
CA VAL A 29 -59.21 -2.52 -18.14
C VAL A 29 -58.38 -2.79 -16.89
N ARG A 30 -58.84 -3.66 -15.98
CA ARG A 30 -58.08 -4.04 -14.78
C ARG A 30 -56.80 -4.78 -15.11
N ALA A 31 -56.84 -5.71 -16.08
CA ALA A 31 -55.65 -6.41 -16.52
C ALA A 31 -54.62 -5.45 -17.14
N GLN A 32 -55.06 -4.45 -17.91
CA GLN A 32 -54.19 -3.40 -18.46
C GLN A 32 -53.59 -2.52 -17.36
N ALA A 33 -54.36 -2.14 -16.34
CA ALA A 33 -53.87 -1.37 -15.21
C ALA A 33 -52.79 -2.15 -14.43
N ASN A 34 -53.05 -3.41 -14.11
CA ASN A 34 -52.07 -4.27 -13.45
C ASN A 34 -50.79 -4.41 -14.29
N LEU A 35 -50.93 -4.62 -15.61
CA LEU A 35 -49.76 -4.70 -16.50
C LEU A 35 -48.95 -3.40 -16.54
N ALA A 36 -49.59 -2.23 -16.41
CA ALA A 36 -48.89 -0.96 -16.30
C ALA A 36 -48.11 -0.87 -14.98
N GLU A 37 -48.73 -1.22 -13.85
CA GLU A 37 -48.05 -1.25 -12.55
C GLU A 37 -46.84 -2.19 -12.53
N TRP A 38 -46.98 -3.38 -13.11
CA TRP A 38 -45.86 -4.33 -13.22
C TRP A 38 -44.72 -3.81 -14.12
N ARG A 39 -45.05 -3.06 -15.18
CA ARG A 39 -44.04 -2.42 -16.05
C ARG A 39 -43.30 -1.32 -15.32
N ASP A 40 -44.01 -0.48 -14.57
CA ASP A 40 -43.40 0.59 -13.79
C ASP A 40 -42.48 0.01 -12.71
N TYR A 41 -42.94 -1.04 -12.01
CA TYR A 41 -42.12 -1.75 -11.03
C TYR A 41 -40.88 -2.40 -11.66
N ALA A 42 -41.01 -3.03 -12.82
CA ALA A 42 -39.88 -3.60 -13.55
C ALA A 42 -38.85 -2.52 -13.94
N ALA A 43 -39.31 -1.37 -14.45
CA ALA A 43 -38.45 -0.25 -14.79
C ALA A 43 -37.72 0.31 -13.56
N GLU A 44 -38.37 0.38 -12.40
CA GLU A 44 -37.74 0.80 -11.15
C GLU A 44 -36.62 -0.17 -10.72
N LEU A 45 -36.88 -1.48 -10.80
CA LEU A 45 -35.88 -2.50 -10.49
C LEU A 45 -34.68 -2.47 -11.46
N GLU A 46 -34.92 -2.29 -12.75
CA GLU A 46 -33.86 -2.13 -13.75
C GLU A 46 -32.99 -0.91 -13.44
N GLY A 47 -33.60 0.22 -13.06
CA GLY A 47 -32.88 1.42 -12.64
C GLY A 47 -32.00 1.18 -11.40
N LYS A 48 -32.54 0.51 -10.38
CA LYS A 48 -31.79 0.15 -9.17
C LYS A 48 -30.63 -0.80 -9.47
N LEU A 49 -30.86 -1.81 -10.32
CA LEU A 49 -29.83 -2.75 -10.73
C LEU A 49 -28.71 -2.03 -11.49
N GLY A 50 -29.04 -1.17 -12.45
CA GLY A 50 -28.06 -0.38 -13.20
C GLY A 50 -27.23 0.54 -12.31
N TRP A 51 -27.84 1.13 -11.28
CA TRP A 51 -27.10 1.92 -10.28
C TRP A 51 -26.12 1.05 -9.48
N GLN A 52 -26.57 -0.11 -8.98
CA GLN A 52 -25.71 -1.03 -8.22
C GLN A 52 -24.55 -1.58 -9.07
N GLU A 53 -24.80 -1.90 -10.34
CA GLU A 53 -23.76 -2.35 -11.26
C GLU A 53 -22.69 -1.27 -11.47
N ASN A 54 -23.10 -0.01 -11.61
CA ASN A 54 -22.17 1.10 -11.77
C ASN A 54 -21.32 1.34 -10.51
N GLU A 55 -21.93 1.28 -9.33
CA GLU A 55 -21.18 1.38 -8.07
C GLU A 55 -20.20 0.22 -7.88
N THR A 56 -20.62 -1.00 -8.22
CA THR A 56 -19.75 -2.19 -8.17
C THR A 56 -18.56 -2.04 -9.12
N LYS A 57 -18.79 -1.52 -10.34
CA LYS A 57 -17.70 -1.24 -11.31
C LYS A 57 -16.71 -0.20 -10.78
N LYS A 58 -17.20 0.87 -10.14
CA LYS A 58 -16.34 1.88 -9.52
C LYS A 58 -15.49 1.28 -8.40
N ALA A 59 -16.12 0.55 -7.46
CA ALA A 59 -15.43 -0.11 -6.37
C ALA A 59 -14.35 -1.08 -6.88
N ASN A 60 -14.65 -1.89 -7.90
CA ASN A 60 -13.67 -2.80 -8.50
C ASN A 60 -12.48 -2.06 -9.14
N SER A 61 -12.71 -0.90 -9.76
CA SER A 61 -11.64 -0.06 -10.31
C SER A 61 -10.74 0.51 -9.21
N GLU A 62 -11.33 0.94 -8.09
CA GLU A 62 -10.58 1.42 -6.92
C GLU A 62 -9.76 0.30 -6.26
N ILE A 63 -10.33 -0.88 -6.11
CA ILE A 63 -9.63 -2.07 -5.61
C ILE A 63 -8.44 -2.42 -6.52
N ALA A 64 -8.63 -2.38 -7.84
CA ALA A 64 -7.55 -2.65 -8.79
C ALA A 64 -6.39 -1.64 -8.63
N LYS A 65 -6.70 -0.34 -8.49
CA LYS A 65 -5.70 0.70 -8.24
C LYS A 65 -4.96 0.47 -6.91
N ALA A 66 -5.70 0.15 -5.85
CA ALA A 66 -5.10 -0.12 -4.54
C ALA A 66 -4.15 -1.33 -4.60
N ASN A 67 -4.54 -2.41 -5.30
CA ASN A 67 -3.69 -3.58 -5.47
C ASN A 67 -2.39 -3.27 -6.21
N THR A 68 -2.44 -2.44 -7.26
CA THR A 68 -1.22 -1.99 -7.95
C THR A 68 -0.30 -1.21 -7.01
N MET A 69 -0.85 -0.28 -6.22
CA MET A 69 -0.06 0.49 -5.25
C MET A 69 0.56 -0.38 -4.16
N ILE A 70 -0.13 -1.44 -3.71
CA ILE A 70 0.39 -2.40 -2.74
C ILE A 70 1.57 -3.15 -3.37
N ALA A 71 1.42 -3.67 -4.58
CA ALA A 71 2.50 -4.40 -5.27
C ALA A 71 3.76 -3.54 -5.46
N GLU A 72 3.60 -2.27 -5.82
CA GLU A 72 4.72 -1.31 -5.93
C GLU A 72 5.42 -1.07 -4.59
N ARG A 73 4.64 -0.96 -3.51
CA ARG A 73 5.17 -0.79 -2.15
C ARG A 73 5.91 -2.04 -1.69
N ASP A 74 5.37 -3.22 -1.93
CA ASP A 74 6.01 -4.49 -1.56
C ASP A 74 7.36 -4.66 -2.29
N ALA A 75 7.40 -4.32 -3.58
CA ALA A 75 8.65 -4.32 -4.34
C ALA A 75 9.69 -3.34 -3.76
N ARG A 76 9.25 -2.14 -3.35
CA ARG A 76 10.13 -1.14 -2.72
C ARG A 76 10.62 -1.59 -1.35
N ILE A 77 9.76 -2.21 -0.54
CA ILE A 77 10.13 -2.76 0.77
C ILE A 77 11.20 -3.83 0.59
N ALA A 78 10.99 -4.80 -0.31
CA ALA A 78 11.96 -5.84 -0.59
C ALA A 78 13.33 -5.28 -1.04
N ALA A 79 13.33 -4.24 -1.88
CA ALA A 79 14.56 -3.57 -2.31
C ALA A 79 15.30 -2.89 -1.14
N LEU A 80 14.56 -2.22 -0.25
CA LEU A 80 15.14 -1.57 0.93
C LEU A 80 15.67 -2.59 1.94
N GLU A 81 14.96 -3.70 2.16
CA GLU A 81 15.41 -4.78 3.03
C GLU A 81 16.71 -5.41 2.52
N ALA A 82 16.82 -5.63 1.20
CA ALA A 82 18.05 -6.12 0.59
C ALA A 82 19.22 -5.14 0.77
N GLU A 83 18.97 -3.84 0.64
CA GLU A 83 19.98 -2.81 0.82
C GLU A 83 20.42 -2.68 2.29
N VAL A 84 19.48 -2.75 3.24
CA VAL A 84 19.79 -2.80 4.68
C VAL A 84 20.67 -4.01 4.98
N ALA A 85 20.30 -5.21 4.49
CA ALA A 85 21.11 -6.41 4.69
C ALA A 85 22.52 -6.27 4.10
N ARG A 86 22.65 -5.61 2.94
CA ARG A 86 23.95 -5.33 2.31
C ARG A 86 24.78 -4.39 3.16
N LEU A 87 24.22 -3.26 3.60
CA LEU A 87 24.91 -2.27 4.42
C LEU A 87 25.30 -2.83 5.79
N SER A 88 24.45 -3.66 6.41
CA SER A 88 24.77 -4.36 7.66
C SER A 88 26.00 -5.25 7.51
N ARG A 89 26.11 -6.02 6.40
CA ARG A 89 27.30 -6.83 6.12
C ARG A 89 28.56 -5.97 5.92
N VAL A 90 28.45 -4.86 5.20
CA VAL A 90 29.58 -3.93 5.00
C VAL A 90 30.05 -3.35 6.33
N ALA A 91 29.13 -2.97 7.21
CA ALA A 91 29.45 -2.43 8.53
C ALA A 91 30.12 -3.50 9.42
N GLN A 92 29.58 -4.72 9.44
CA GLN A 92 30.17 -5.85 10.18
C GLN A 92 31.59 -6.15 9.70
N ASN A 93 31.81 -6.26 8.38
CA ASN A 93 33.14 -6.50 7.83
C ASN A 93 34.11 -5.35 8.18
N SER A 94 33.64 -4.11 8.08
CA SER A 94 34.46 -2.93 8.43
C SER A 94 34.85 -2.92 9.91
N GLN A 95 33.95 -3.36 10.80
CA GLN A 95 34.24 -3.52 12.22
C GLN A 95 35.25 -4.64 12.47
N MET A 96 35.08 -5.81 11.85
CA MET A 96 36.03 -6.93 11.95
C MET A 96 37.43 -6.53 11.48
N GLU A 97 37.54 -5.80 10.36
CA GLU A 97 38.82 -5.28 9.90
C GLU A 97 39.43 -4.25 10.85
N ALA A 98 38.61 -3.38 11.45
CA ALA A 98 39.09 -2.40 12.41
C ALA A 98 39.65 -3.09 13.66
N GLU A 99 38.95 -4.09 14.20
CA GLU A 99 39.41 -4.92 15.32
C GLU A 99 40.71 -5.67 14.96
N GLY A 100 40.79 -6.25 13.75
CA GLY A 100 42.00 -6.90 13.26
C GLY A 100 43.21 -5.95 13.16
N ARG A 101 42.99 -4.72 12.67
CA ARG A 101 44.04 -3.68 12.60
C ARG A 101 44.48 -3.22 14.00
N LEU A 102 43.56 -3.11 14.95
CA LEU A 102 43.91 -2.81 16.35
C LEU A 102 44.75 -3.92 16.97
N ALA A 103 44.39 -5.19 16.77
CA ALA A 103 45.18 -6.32 17.25
C ALA A 103 46.60 -6.35 16.66
N GLN A 104 46.75 -6.03 15.35
CA GLN A 104 48.07 -5.87 14.73
C GLN A 104 48.87 -4.72 15.35
N PHE A 105 48.22 -3.59 15.64
CA PHE A 105 48.86 -2.46 16.30
C PHE A 105 49.34 -2.83 17.71
N ASP A 106 48.50 -3.52 18.49
CA ASP A 106 48.85 -3.96 19.85
C ASP A 106 50.00 -4.96 19.84
N ALA A 107 49.98 -5.92 18.90
CA ALA A 107 51.09 -6.85 18.71
C ALA A 107 52.40 -6.13 18.33
N PHE A 108 52.32 -5.13 17.45
CA PHE A 108 53.48 -4.31 17.09
C PHE A 108 54.00 -3.53 18.31
N ALA A 109 53.12 -2.89 19.09
CA ALA A 109 53.50 -2.15 20.28
C ALA A 109 54.18 -3.05 21.33
N ALA A 110 53.68 -4.29 21.50
CA ALA A 110 54.28 -5.27 22.40
C ALA A 110 55.67 -5.74 21.95
N GLN A 111 55.89 -5.91 20.65
CA GLN A 111 57.17 -6.34 20.10
C GLN A 111 58.19 -5.21 19.96
N HIS A 112 57.74 -3.95 19.91
CA HIS A 112 58.58 -2.78 19.70
C HIS A 112 58.28 -1.66 20.73
N PRO A 113 58.53 -1.90 22.03
CA PRO A 113 58.19 -0.96 23.09
C PRO A 113 58.92 0.39 22.96
N ASP A 114 60.16 0.38 22.46
CA ASP A 114 60.98 1.59 22.30
C ASP A 114 60.74 2.31 20.96
N SER A 115 59.73 1.89 20.20
CA SER A 115 59.41 2.50 18.90
C SER A 115 59.07 3.98 19.08
N PRO A 116 59.67 4.91 18.31
CA PRO A 116 59.32 6.33 18.35
C PRO A 116 57.84 6.60 18.05
N LEU A 117 57.17 5.69 17.32
CA LEU A 117 55.74 5.78 17.01
C LEU A 117 54.85 5.49 18.23
N MET A 118 55.34 4.71 19.19
CA MET A 118 54.65 4.33 20.42
C MET A 118 54.93 5.30 21.59
N ALA A 119 55.89 6.21 21.43
CA ALA A 119 56.22 7.20 22.44
C ALA A 119 55.03 8.10 22.82
N ASP A 120 55.00 8.54 24.08
CA ASP A 120 54.05 9.52 24.59
C ASP A 120 54.10 10.79 23.71
N SER A 121 52.94 11.20 23.20
CA SER A 121 52.81 12.41 22.38
C SER A 121 52.60 13.69 23.20
N GLY A 122 52.48 13.59 24.52
CA GLY A 122 52.07 14.68 25.42
C GLY A 122 50.57 14.97 25.40
N LYS A 123 49.79 14.32 24.52
CA LYS A 123 48.33 14.42 24.45
C LYS A 123 47.66 13.21 25.11
N ARG A 124 46.40 13.38 25.50
CA ARG A 124 45.59 12.36 26.18
C ARG A 124 44.25 12.18 25.47
N PHE A 125 43.70 10.98 25.61
CA PHE A 125 42.31 10.63 25.29
C PHE A 125 41.35 11.26 26.31
N LYS A 126 40.05 11.24 26.02
CA LYS A 126 39.03 11.71 27.00
C LYS A 126 39.04 10.86 28.26
N SER A 127 39.38 9.59 28.11
CA SER A 127 39.60 8.64 29.22
C SER A 127 40.85 8.93 30.06
N GLY A 128 41.69 9.90 29.68
CA GLY A 128 42.97 10.20 30.34
C GLY A 128 44.15 9.33 29.88
N LYS A 129 43.91 8.30 29.04
CA LYS A 129 44.99 7.48 28.47
C LYS A 129 45.91 8.28 27.56
N ILE A 130 47.19 7.89 27.50
CA ILE A 130 48.20 8.51 26.63
C ILE A 130 47.84 8.29 25.17
N LYS A 131 47.88 9.36 24.36
CA LYS A 131 47.91 9.23 22.90
C LYS A 131 49.35 9.03 22.45
N THR A 132 49.60 8.02 21.62
CA THR A 132 50.93 7.82 21.00
C THR A 132 51.11 8.75 19.79
N LYS A 133 52.35 8.90 19.30
CA LYS A 133 52.59 9.64 18.05
C LYS A 133 51.86 9.03 16.85
N ALA A 134 51.85 7.69 16.76
CA ALA A 134 51.09 6.97 15.73
C ALA A 134 49.60 7.34 15.75
N ARG A 135 49.02 7.48 16.94
CA ARG A 135 47.61 7.86 17.08
C ARG A 135 47.33 9.26 16.54
N LEU A 136 48.22 10.23 16.78
CA LEU A 136 48.03 11.60 16.26
C LEU A 136 48.10 11.64 14.73
N ILE A 137 48.99 10.85 14.12
CA ILE A 137 49.07 10.71 12.66
C ILE A 137 47.77 10.14 12.11
N TYR A 138 47.24 9.08 12.74
CA TYR A 138 45.95 8.50 12.37
C TYR A 138 44.82 9.53 12.46
N GLU A 139 44.71 10.28 13.56
CA GLU A 139 43.64 11.27 13.76
C GLU A 139 43.69 12.39 12.72
N ALA A 140 44.90 12.88 12.39
CA ALA A 140 45.08 13.88 11.35
C ALA A 140 44.67 13.35 9.96
N ALA A 141 45.04 12.11 9.65
CA ALA A 141 44.65 11.47 8.40
C ALA A 141 43.13 11.21 8.33
N PHE A 142 42.52 10.77 9.44
CA PHE A 142 41.09 10.55 9.57
C PHE A 142 40.31 11.84 9.32
N ASP A 143 40.71 12.94 9.95
CA ASP A 143 40.06 14.24 9.77
C ASP A 143 40.21 14.77 8.36
N ALA A 144 41.43 14.72 7.82
CA ALA A 144 41.69 15.16 6.46
C ALA A 144 40.86 14.36 5.45
N HIS A 145 40.71 13.05 5.67
CA HIS A 145 39.86 12.22 4.82
C HIS A 145 38.37 12.58 4.98
N GLY A 146 37.89 12.70 6.22
CA GLY A 146 36.51 13.06 6.52
C GLY A 146 36.10 14.40 5.91
N GLN A 147 36.92 15.44 6.06
CA GLN A 147 36.67 16.77 5.50
C GLN A 147 36.80 16.76 3.98
N ASN A 148 37.92 16.28 3.44
CA ASN A 148 38.26 16.50 2.03
C ASN A 148 37.62 15.50 1.07
N LYS A 149 37.26 14.30 1.54
CA LYS A 149 36.73 13.22 0.69
C LYS A 149 35.27 12.92 0.96
N LEU A 150 34.82 13.07 2.21
CA LEU A 150 33.46 12.72 2.62
C LEU A 150 32.58 13.94 2.91
N GLY A 151 33.13 15.16 2.86
CA GLY A 151 32.39 16.39 3.13
C GLY A 151 31.89 16.51 4.58
N ILE A 152 32.49 15.77 5.52
CA ILE A 152 32.12 15.80 6.93
C ILE A 152 32.74 17.05 7.56
N SER A 153 31.89 17.99 7.98
CA SER A 153 32.33 19.29 8.51
C SER A 153 33.16 19.17 9.79
N ASN A 154 32.79 18.23 10.67
CA ASN A 154 33.53 17.95 11.90
C ASN A 154 33.80 16.44 12.08
N PRO A 155 34.85 15.88 11.46
CA PRO A 155 35.18 14.46 11.60
C PRO A 155 35.69 14.13 13.01
N ALA A 156 36.21 15.11 13.74
CA ALA A 156 36.74 14.91 15.08
C ALA A 156 35.68 14.34 16.05
N ASP A 157 34.42 14.75 15.90
CA ASP A 157 33.28 14.25 16.70
C ASP A 157 32.95 12.77 16.43
N ARG A 158 33.45 12.23 15.32
CA ARG A 158 33.24 10.83 14.92
C ARG A 158 34.41 9.92 15.29
N ARG A 159 35.48 10.48 15.86
CA ARG A 159 36.60 9.68 16.35
C ARG A 159 36.20 8.95 17.63
N VAL A 160 36.71 7.74 17.78
CA VAL A 160 36.64 7.00 19.05
C VAL A 160 37.78 7.50 19.93
N ASP A 161 37.47 8.36 20.90
CA ASP A 161 38.41 9.08 21.80
C ASP A 161 38.18 8.80 23.28
#